data_AF-Q10YE6-F1
#
_entry.id   AF-Q10YE6-F1
#
_cell.length_a   1.000
_cell.length_b   1.000
_cell.length_c   1.000
_cell.angle_alpha   90.00
_cell.angle_beta   90.00
_cell.angle_gamma   90.00
#
_symmetry.space_group_name_H-M   'P 1'
#
loop_
_entity.id
_entity.type
_entity.pdbx_description
1 polymer ?
#
loop_
_entity_poly.entity_id
_entity_poly.type
_entity_poly.pdbx_seq_one_letter_code
_entity_poly.pdbx_strand_id
1 'polypeptide(L)'
;MQSVLNQFNISIHRVRELIALHNSLKTQATNTLYLSDILRAALVLAVSALDYYIHEVVTLGMLEIYQGRRSEPQSSKQSAFARFQVSLGAARQDRMLAIDIGSWLEDEFLQNYGDEFLQQSHTVKSLTQPISDMMLNKLNGNSWLEQEIRKSLGYKSFQQPDKIADGIRLISDKKLWDEVGAQMGKPKSEDIKQIKEQLSFIVERRNKIAHEADIDPSYNIGERWPIDEDMVNDAVNFIEGVVDSIHQVLF
;
A
#
# COMPACT_ATOMS: atom_id res chain seq x y z
N MET A 1 0.45 -10.40 1.35
CA MET A 1 1.42 -9.42 1.89
C MET A 1 2.78 -9.51 1.22
N GLN A 2 3.41 -10.69 1.13
CA GLN A 2 4.64 -10.87 0.33
C GLN A 2 4.50 -10.42 -1.14
N SER A 3 3.33 -10.65 -1.75
CA SER A 3 3.01 -10.16 -3.10
C SER A 3 3.16 -8.64 -3.25
N VAL A 4 2.84 -7.87 -2.20
CA VAL A 4 2.97 -6.41 -2.20
C VAL A 4 4.44 -5.99 -2.17
N LEU A 5 5.26 -6.65 -1.34
CA LEU A 5 6.71 -6.42 -1.34
C LEU A 5 7.34 -6.80 -2.67
N ASN A 6 6.93 -7.92 -3.26
CA ASN A 6 7.40 -8.33 -4.59
C ASN A 6 7.06 -7.27 -5.66
N GLN A 7 5.85 -6.70 -5.62
CA GLN A 7 5.46 -5.64 -6.53
C GLN A 7 6.28 -4.35 -6.31
N PHE A 8 6.59 -3.99 -5.06
CA PHE A 8 7.49 -2.89 -4.75
C PHE A 8 8.90 -3.14 -5.33
N ASN A 9 9.45 -4.34 -5.13
CA ASN A 9 10.78 -4.71 -5.65
C ASN A 9 10.83 -4.66 -7.19
N ILE A 10 9.76 -5.08 -7.88
CA ILE A 10 9.65 -4.93 -9.34
C ILE A 10 9.69 -3.46 -9.74
N SER A 11 8.97 -2.60 -9.02
CA SER A 11 8.97 -1.15 -9.28
C SER A 11 10.35 -0.54 -9.05
N ILE A 12 11.05 -0.89 -7.98
CA ILE A 12 12.40 -0.38 -7.72
C ILE A 12 13.42 -0.92 -8.72
N HIS A 13 13.30 -2.18 -9.15
CA HIS A 13 14.15 -2.71 -10.21
C HIS A 13 14.06 -1.85 -11.48
N ARG A 14 12.85 -1.48 -11.90
CA ARG A 14 12.63 -0.57 -13.04
C ARG A 14 13.22 0.82 -12.81
N VAL A 15 13.18 1.33 -11.58
CA VAL A 15 13.87 2.59 -11.22
C VAL A 15 15.37 2.46 -11.43
N ARG A 16 15.98 1.36 -10.98
CA ARG A 16 17.42 1.10 -11.17
C ARG A 16 17.79 0.95 -12.64
N GLU A 17 16.93 0.33 -13.45
CA GLU A 17 17.11 0.28 -14.92
C GLU A 17 17.12 1.67 -15.55
N LEU A 18 16.27 2.61 -15.08
CA LEU A 18 16.29 4.00 -15.55
C LEU A 18 17.59 4.72 -15.19
N ILE A 19 18.11 4.52 -13.98
CA ILE A 19 19.42 5.06 -13.58
C ILE A 19 20.53 4.46 -14.44
N ALA A 20 20.51 3.14 -14.68
CA ALA A 20 21.50 2.49 -15.55
C ALA A 20 21.44 3.01 -16.99
N LEU A 21 20.23 3.23 -17.53
CA LEU A 21 20.02 3.83 -18.85
C LEU A 21 20.60 5.25 -18.91
N HIS A 22 20.33 6.08 -17.89
CA HIS A 22 20.93 7.40 -17.76
C HIS A 22 22.47 7.33 -17.85
N ASN A 23 23.09 6.43 -17.09
CA ASN A 23 24.55 6.30 -17.03
C ASN A 23 25.13 5.87 -18.37
N SER A 24 24.49 4.90 -19.04
CA SER A 24 24.89 4.47 -20.38
C SER A 24 24.82 5.63 -21.38
N LEU A 25 23.72 6.39 -21.38
CA LEU A 25 23.55 7.52 -22.29
C LEU A 25 24.55 8.65 -22.00
N LYS A 26 24.85 8.93 -20.72
CA LYS A 26 25.82 9.96 -20.32
C LYS A 26 27.22 9.66 -20.84
N THR A 27 27.62 8.39 -20.89
CA THR A 27 28.94 7.99 -21.45
C THR A 27 29.02 8.09 -22.98
N GLN A 28 27.88 8.01 -23.67
CA GLN A 28 27.80 7.98 -25.14
C GLN A 28 27.40 9.33 -25.76
N ALA A 29 26.79 10.22 -24.97
CA ALA A 29 26.28 11.49 -25.45
C ALA A 29 27.37 12.57 -25.55
N THR A 30 27.33 13.35 -26.63
CA THR A 30 27.94 14.69 -26.67
C THR A 30 27.13 15.66 -25.80
N ASN A 31 27.77 16.65 -25.15
CA ASN A 31 27.28 17.60 -24.12
C ASN A 31 25.90 18.32 -24.32
N THR A 32 25.13 18.00 -25.36
CA THR A 32 23.90 18.70 -25.75
C THR A 32 22.61 18.06 -25.19
N LEU A 33 22.66 16.84 -24.64
CA LEU A 33 21.47 16.15 -24.13
C LEU A 33 21.22 16.42 -22.63
N TYR A 34 20.02 16.90 -22.31
CA TYR A 34 19.53 17.06 -20.93
C TYR A 34 19.10 15.71 -20.34
N LEU A 35 20.06 14.90 -19.91
CA LEU A 35 19.80 13.54 -19.40
C LEU A 35 19.25 13.52 -17.97
N SER A 36 19.40 14.61 -17.21
CA SER A 36 18.99 14.69 -15.80
C SER A 36 17.49 14.46 -15.56
N ASP A 37 16.64 14.60 -16.58
CA ASP A 37 15.22 14.28 -16.46
C ASP A 37 14.95 12.78 -16.31
N ILE A 38 15.86 11.90 -16.76
CA ILE A 38 15.78 10.47 -16.48
C ILE A 38 15.95 10.21 -14.98
N LEU A 39 16.90 10.89 -14.34
CA LEU A 39 17.13 10.81 -12.89
C LEU A 39 15.95 11.39 -12.10
N ARG A 40 15.36 12.51 -12.56
CA ARG A 40 14.15 13.09 -11.94
C ARG A 40 12.97 12.12 -12.00
N ALA A 41 12.76 11.49 -13.16
CA ALA A 41 11.73 10.48 -13.33
C ALA A 41 11.97 9.26 -12.43
N ALA A 42 13.22 8.78 -12.33
CA ALA A 42 13.60 7.68 -11.43
C ALA A 42 13.26 8.00 -9.97
N LEU A 43 13.59 9.20 -9.48
CA LEU A 43 13.27 9.63 -8.11
C LEU A 43 11.74 9.69 -7.86
N VAL A 44 10.98 10.26 -8.79
CA VAL A 44 9.50 10.32 -8.70
C VAL A 44 8.90 8.91 -8.65
N LEU A 45 9.40 7.99 -9.47
CA LEU A 45 8.92 6.61 -9.52
C LEU A 45 9.27 5.83 -8.23
N ALA A 46 10.44 6.06 -7.63
CA ALA A 46 10.81 5.45 -6.36
C ALA A 46 9.86 5.84 -5.22
N VAL A 47 9.58 7.14 -5.08
CA VAL A 47 8.61 7.65 -4.09
C VAL A 47 7.19 7.16 -4.38
N SER A 48 6.83 7.01 -5.66
CA SER A 48 5.53 6.44 -6.05
C SER A 48 5.41 4.96 -5.69
N ALA A 49 6.51 4.20 -5.79
CA ALA A 49 6.54 2.79 -5.37
C ALA A 49 6.32 2.65 -3.86
N LEU A 50 6.94 3.51 -3.04
CA LEU A 50 6.71 3.60 -1.59
C LEU A 50 5.23 3.88 -1.28
N ASP A 51 4.66 4.93 -1.88
CA ASP A 51 3.27 5.34 -1.66
C ASP A 51 2.30 4.19 -1.97
N TYR A 52 2.47 3.55 -3.13
CA TYR A 52 1.68 2.39 -3.54
C TYR A 52 1.83 1.20 -2.58
N TYR A 53 3.05 0.89 -2.15
CA TYR A 53 3.32 -0.18 -1.18
C TYR A 53 2.51 0.03 0.11
N ILE A 54 2.52 1.25 0.67
CA ILE A 54 1.78 1.56 1.89
C ILE A 54 0.27 1.47 1.66
N HIS A 55 -0.25 1.96 0.53
CA HIS A 55 -1.66 1.80 0.18
C HIS A 55 -2.11 0.34 0.18
N GLU A 56 -1.35 -0.54 -0.46
CA GLU A 56 -1.71 -1.95 -0.57
C GLU A 56 -1.59 -2.69 0.77
N VAL A 57 -0.52 -2.45 1.54
CA VAL A 57 -0.36 -3.07 2.87
C VAL A 57 -1.47 -2.65 3.82
N VAL A 58 -1.84 -1.37 3.83
CA VAL A 58 -2.94 -0.87 4.65
C VAL A 58 -4.28 -1.45 4.19
N THR A 59 -4.55 -1.45 2.88
CA THR A 59 -5.81 -1.96 2.33
C THR A 59 -5.99 -3.44 2.66
N LEU A 60 -4.99 -4.27 2.33
CA LEU A 60 -5.03 -5.70 2.63
C LEU A 60 -5.09 -5.95 4.13
N GLY A 61 -4.37 -5.16 4.93
CA GLY A 61 -4.36 -5.31 6.38
C GLY A 61 -5.70 -5.01 7.03
N MET A 62 -6.41 -4.00 6.53
CA MET A 62 -7.77 -3.70 6.95
C MET A 62 -8.75 -4.81 6.57
N LEU A 63 -8.61 -5.38 5.37
CA LEU A 63 -9.43 -6.53 4.94
C LEU A 63 -9.16 -7.77 5.81
N GLU A 64 -7.92 -8.03 6.17
CA GLU A 64 -7.55 -9.12 7.09
C GLU A 64 -8.15 -8.94 8.48
N ILE A 65 -8.19 -7.70 9.00
CA ILE A 65 -8.86 -7.40 10.28
C ILE A 65 -10.37 -7.64 10.15
N TYR A 66 -10.99 -7.12 9.09
CA TYR A 66 -12.42 -7.32 8.85
C TYR A 66 -12.81 -8.81 8.74
N GLN A 67 -11.94 -9.62 8.12
CA GLN A 67 -12.13 -11.06 7.96
C GLN A 67 -11.70 -11.88 9.18
N GLY A 68 -11.25 -11.25 10.26
CA GLY A 68 -10.80 -11.93 11.49
C GLY A 68 -9.49 -12.71 11.34
N ARG A 69 -8.74 -12.51 10.26
CA ARG A 69 -7.42 -13.15 10.02
C ARG A 69 -6.26 -12.38 10.66
N ARG A 70 -6.47 -11.11 10.97
CA ARG A 70 -5.55 -10.24 11.72
C ARG A 70 -6.30 -9.65 12.91
N SER A 71 -5.64 -9.57 14.07
CA SER A 71 -6.22 -8.91 15.24
C SER A 71 -6.30 -7.40 15.03
N GLU A 72 -7.42 -6.80 15.43
CA GLU A 72 -7.57 -5.34 15.43
C GLU A 72 -6.56 -4.67 16.40
N PRO A 73 -5.91 -3.56 16.02
CA PRO A 73 -4.99 -2.83 16.87
C PRO A 73 -5.61 -2.40 18.20
N GLN A 74 -4.92 -2.62 19.32
CA GLN A 74 -5.43 -2.25 20.63
C GLN A 74 -5.46 -0.73 20.84
N SER A 75 -6.47 -0.25 21.57
CA SER A 75 -6.63 1.15 21.93
C SER A 75 -7.43 1.25 23.23
N SER A 76 -7.12 2.25 24.06
CA SER A 76 -7.83 2.48 25.33
C SER A 76 -9.27 2.95 25.15
N LYS A 77 -9.66 3.36 23.94
CA LYS A 77 -11.04 3.77 23.60
C LYS A 77 -11.54 3.02 22.37
N GLN A 78 -10.95 3.34 21.22
CA GLN A 78 -11.31 2.77 19.92
C GLN A 78 -10.09 2.85 19.01
N SER A 79 -9.85 1.80 18.23
CA SER A 79 -8.73 1.75 17.30
C SER A 79 -8.91 2.73 16.13
N ALA A 80 -7.88 2.93 15.31
CA ALA A 80 -8.05 3.69 14.07
C ALA A 80 -8.91 2.91 13.06
N PHE A 81 -8.79 1.58 13.02
CA PHE A 81 -9.60 0.68 12.22
C PHE A 81 -11.10 0.88 12.50
N ALA A 82 -11.52 0.75 13.76
CA ALA A 82 -12.92 0.83 14.14
C ALA A 82 -13.53 2.23 13.94
N ARG A 83 -12.71 3.28 13.82
CA ARG A 83 -13.16 4.65 13.49
C ARG A 83 -13.20 4.92 11.99
N PHE A 84 -12.72 3.99 11.17
CA PHE A 84 -12.73 4.15 9.73
C PHE A 84 -14.17 4.19 9.21
N GLN A 85 -14.48 5.24 8.45
CA GLN A 85 -15.83 5.48 7.96
C GLN A 85 -15.97 4.97 6.52
N VAL A 86 -17.07 4.25 6.26
CA VAL A 86 -17.44 3.73 4.94
C VAL A 86 -18.85 4.18 4.56
N SER A 87 -19.14 4.31 3.27
CA SER A 87 -20.47 4.67 2.80
C SER A 87 -21.49 3.55 3.07
N LEU A 88 -22.62 3.90 3.71
CA LEU A 88 -23.74 2.98 3.89
C LEU A 88 -24.39 2.57 2.55
N GLY A 89 -24.22 3.36 1.48
CA GLY A 89 -24.76 3.04 0.16
C GLY A 89 -24.13 1.77 -0.42
N ALA A 90 -22.79 1.66 -0.37
CA ALA A 90 -22.07 0.48 -0.81
C ALA A 90 -22.38 -0.73 0.08
N ALA A 91 -22.39 -0.54 1.41
CA ALA A 91 -22.73 -1.60 2.37
C ALA A 91 -24.17 -2.13 2.17
N ARG A 92 -25.11 -1.28 1.74
CA ARG A 92 -26.50 -1.69 1.45
C ARG A 92 -26.58 -2.61 0.22
N GLN A 93 -25.74 -2.40 -0.78
CA GLN A 93 -25.80 -3.16 -2.03
C GLN A 93 -25.46 -4.65 -1.79
N ASP A 94 -24.47 -4.92 -0.94
CA ASP A 94 -24.16 -6.26 -0.45
C ASP A 94 -25.30 -6.88 0.37
N ARG A 95 -25.94 -6.09 1.24
CA ARG A 95 -27.11 -6.55 1.99
C ARG A 95 -28.26 -6.95 1.08
N MET A 96 -28.46 -6.28 -0.05
CA MET A 96 -29.52 -6.64 -0.99
C MET A 96 -29.32 -8.02 -1.61
N LEU A 97 -28.08 -8.47 -1.81
CA LEU A 97 -27.77 -9.84 -2.23
C LEU A 97 -28.06 -10.89 -1.13
N ALA A 98 -28.22 -10.47 0.12
CA ALA A 98 -28.54 -11.35 1.24
C ALA A 98 -30.05 -11.41 1.55
N ILE A 99 -30.86 -10.49 1.00
CA ILE A 99 -32.32 -10.49 1.21
C ILE A 99 -33.00 -11.68 0.52
N ASP A 100 -32.38 -12.21 -0.54
CA ASP A 100 -32.82 -13.43 -1.22
C ASP A 100 -31.86 -14.61 -0.96
N ILE A 101 -31.61 -14.88 0.33
CA ILE A 101 -30.70 -15.95 0.74
C ILE A 101 -31.17 -17.33 0.27
N GLY A 102 -32.48 -17.50 0.05
CA GLY A 102 -33.07 -18.74 -0.46
C GLY A 102 -32.60 -19.03 -1.88
N SER A 103 -32.88 -18.12 -2.83
CA SER A 103 -32.42 -18.29 -4.21
C SER A 103 -30.91 -18.35 -4.31
N TRP A 104 -30.18 -17.55 -3.52
CA TRP A 104 -28.71 -17.63 -3.49
C TRP A 104 -28.21 -19.00 -3.04
N LEU A 105 -28.77 -19.58 -1.97
CA LEU A 105 -28.36 -20.92 -1.52
C LEU A 105 -28.69 -21.98 -2.57
N GLU A 106 -29.87 -21.93 -3.19
CA GLU A 106 -30.25 -22.86 -4.27
C GLU A 106 -29.26 -22.79 -5.44
N ASP A 107 -28.90 -21.59 -5.88
CA ASP A 107 -27.91 -21.37 -6.95
C ASP A 107 -26.52 -21.92 -6.55
N GLU A 108 -26.05 -21.66 -5.32
CA GLU A 108 -24.76 -22.16 -4.83
C GLU A 108 -24.75 -23.69 -4.71
N PHE A 109 -25.84 -24.30 -4.24
CA PHE A 109 -25.98 -25.74 -4.19
C PHE A 109 -26.01 -26.34 -5.59
N LEU A 110 -26.75 -25.75 -6.52
CA LEU A 110 -26.79 -26.19 -7.91
C LEU A 110 -25.41 -26.12 -8.56
N GLN A 111 -24.67 -25.02 -8.36
CA GLN A 111 -23.34 -24.84 -8.95
C GLN A 111 -22.29 -25.78 -8.35
N ASN A 112 -22.28 -25.96 -7.02
CA ASN A 112 -21.23 -26.71 -6.33
C ASN A 112 -21.53 -28.22 -6.21
N TYR A 113 -22.80 -28.62 -6.19
CA TYR A 113 -23.25 -29.99 -5.92
C TYR A 113 -24.17 -30.58 -7.01
N GLY A 114 -24.68 -29.76 -7.94
CA GLY A 114 -25.53 -30.20 -9.05
C GLY A 114 -27.01 -30.35 -8.70
N ASP A 115 -27.84 -30.57 -9.73
CA ASP A 115 -29.31 -30.64 -9.59
C ASP A 115 -29.78 -31.85 -8.77
N GLU A 116 -29.08 -32.98 -8.87
CA GLU A 116 -29.40 -34.19 -8.10
C GLU A 116 -29.34 -33.94 -6.59
N PHE A 117 -28.50 -33.01 -6.13
CA PHE A 117 -28.41 -32.65 -4.72
C PHE A 117 -29.69 -31.95 -4.25
N LEU A 118 -30.27 -31.07 -5.07
CA LEU A 118 -31.49 -30.32 -4.73
C LEU A 118 -32.74 -31.21 -4.66
N GLN A 119 -32.76 -32.31 -5.41
CA GLN A 119 -33.92 -33.21 -5.47
C GLN A 119 -33.95 -34.28 -4.36
N GLN A 120 -32.89 -34.40 -3.55
CA GLN A 120 -32.77 -35.42 -2.50
C GLN A 120 -33.12 -34.88 -1.11
N SER A 121 -33.58 -35.77 -0.22
CA SER A 121 -33.78 -35.44 1.20
C SER A 121 -32.45 -35.45 1.95
N HIS A 122 -32.13 -34.33 2.61
CA HIS A 122 -30.91 -34.18 3.42
C HIS A 122 -31.22 -34.06 4.90
N THR A 123 -30.27 -34.48 5.73
CA THR A 123 -30.33 -34.19 7.17
C THR A 123 -29.74 -32.81 7.45
N VAL A 124 -30.19 -32.15 8.51
CA VAL A 124 -29.55 -30.89 8.96
C VAL A 124 -28.04 -31.09 9.14
N LYS A 125 -27.63 -32.23 9.70
CA LYS A 125 -26.22 -32.57 9.91
C LYS A 125 -25.42 -32.60 8.60
N SER A 126 -25.95 -33.19 7.52
CA SER A 126 -25.24 -33.24 6.24
C SER A 126 -25.14 -31.88 5.55
N LEU A 127 -26.04 -30.95 5.85
CA LEU A 127 -26.05 -29.60 5.30
C LEU A 127 -25.16 -28.60 6.07
N THR A 128 -24.78 -28.90 7.31
CA THR A 128 -24.02 -27.96 8.16
C THR A 128 -22.72 -27.48 7.50
N GLN A 129 -21.88 -28.40 7.00
CA GLN A 129 -20.60 -28.03 6.39
C GLN A 129 -20.78 -27.28 5.07
N PRO A 130 -21.57 -27.75 4.09
CA PRO A 130 -21.82 -27.00 2.85
C PRO A 130 -22.31 -25.58 3.07
N ILE A 131 -23.31 -25.40 3.95
CA ILE A 131 -23.86 -24.08 4.27
C ILE A 131 -22.80 -23.21 4.95
N SER A 132 -22.03 -23.79 5.88
CA SER A 132 -20.95 -23.07 6.55
C SER A 132 -19.92 -22.55 5.55
N ASP A 133 -19.49 -23.38 4.60
CA ASP A 133 -18.49 -23.00 3.60
C ASP A 133 -19.03 -21.92 2.65
N MET A 134 -20.28 -22.05 2.19
CA MET A 134 -20.93 -21.02 1.37
C MET A 134 -21.06 -19.68 2.11
N MET A 135 -21.47 -19.71 3.38
CA MET A 135 -21.60 -18.52 4.20
C MET A 135 -20.23 -17.87 4.45
N LEU A 136 -19.20 -18.66 4.74
CA LEU A 136 -17.83 -18.16 4.88
C LEU A 136 -17.35 -17.50 3.58
N ASN A 137 -17.58 -18.13 2.42
CA ASN A 137 -17.20 -17.56 1.13
C ASN A 137 -17.94 -16.24 0.85
N LYS A 138 -19.26 -16.21 1.09
CA LYS A 138 -20.08 -15.00 0.90
C LYS A 138 -19.64 -13.85 1.81
N LEU A 139 -19.38 -14.13 3.09
CA LEU A 139 -18.92 -13.15 4.08
C LEU A 139 -17.46 -12.71 3.84
N ASN A 140 -16.66 -13.53 3.15
CA ASN A 140 -15.32 -13.16 2.73
C ASN A 140 -15.29 -12.35 1.42
N GLY A 141 -16.39 -12.34 0.66
CA GLY A 141 -16.58 -11.58 -0.58
C GLY A 141 -16.66 -10.06 -0.36
N ASN A 142 -15.60 -9.47 0.17
CA ASN A 142 -15.59 -8.08 0.65
C ASN A 142 -15.18 -7.06 -0.42
N SER A 143 -15.57 -7.30 -1.68
CA SER A 143 -15.21 -6.43 -2.80
C SER A 143 -15.74 -5.01 -2.61
N TRP A 144 -16.95 -4.85 -2.07
CA TRP A 144 -17.51 -3.53 -1.75
C TRP A 144 -16.64 -2.79 -0.72
N LEU A 145 -16.17 -3.49 0.31
CA LEU A 145 -15.38 -2.90 1.39
C LEU A 145 -13.99 -2.53 0.88
N GLU A 146 -13.37 -3.40 0.10
CA GLU A 146 -12.11 -3.10 -0.57
C GLU A 146 -12.24 -1.84 -1.44
N GLN A 147 -13.30 -1.73 -2.26
CA GLN A 147 -13.55 -0.55 -3.08
C GLN A 147 -13.72 0.72 -2.23
N GLU A 148 -14.47 0.65 -1.12
CA GLU A 148 -14.66 1.78 -0.22
C GLU A 148 -13.36 2.18 0.50
N ILE A 149 -12.55 1.21 0.94
CA ILE A 149 -11.23 1.46 1.54
C ILE A 149 -10.33 2.16 0.51
N ARG A 150 -10.23 1.60 -0.70
CA ARG A 150 -9.41 2.17 -1.79
C ARG A 150 -9.87 3.57 -2.18
N LYS A 151 -11.17 3.82 -2.25
CA LYS A 151 -11.74 5.14 -2.53
C LYS A 151 -11.43 6.14 -1.41
N SER A 152 -11.61 5.75 -0.16
CA SER A 152 -11.38 6.62 1.01
C SER A 152 -9.88 6.93 1.20
N LEU A 153 -9.01 5.94 1.00
CA LEU A 153 -7.58 6.11 1.13
C LEU A 153 -6.93 6.73 -0.11
N GLY A 154 -7.46 6.52 -1.32
CA GLY A 154 -6.83 6.91 -2.58
C GLY A 154 -6.61 8.42 -2.78
N TYR A 155 -7.29 9.28 -2.02
CA TYR A 155 -7.03 10.72 -2.01
C TYR A 155 -5.89 11.13 -1.05
N LYS A 156 -5.42 10.22 -0.20
CA LYS A 156 -4.33 10.45 0.74
C LYS A 156 -3.03 9.97 0.10
N SER A 157 -1.97 10.77 0.20
CA SER A 157 -0.63 10.28 -0.08
C SER A 157 0.02 9.73 1.18
N PHE A 158 0.63 8.55 1.06
CA PHE A 158 1.39 7.89 2.11
C PHE A 158 2.90 7.93 1.82
N GLN A 159 3.42 9.15 1.67
CA GLN A 159 4.85 9.40 1.43
C GLN A 159 5.55 10.00 2.65
N GLN A 160 4.93 11.00 3.29
CA GLN A 160 5.50 11.65 4.45
C GLN A 160 5.50 10.72 5.67
N PRO A 161 6.52 10.78 6.56
CA PRO A 161 6.65 9.85 7.67
C PRO A 161 5.40 9.74 8.57
N ASP A 162 4.77 10.88 8.87
CA ASP A 162 3.58 10.92 9.72
C ASP A 162 2.36 10.37 9.00
N LYS A 163 2.25 10.56 7.67
CA LYS A 163 1.18 9.98 6.87
C LYS A 163 1.28 8.46 6.78
N ILE A 164 2.50 7.95 6.59
CA ILE A 164 2.77 6.52 6.65
C ILE A 164 2.38 5.96 8.02
N ALA A 165 2.79 6.61 9.11
CA ALA A 165 2.42 6.19 10.46
C ALA A 165 0.91 6.21 10.69
N ASP A 166 0.20 7.24 10.23
CA ASP A 166 -1.26 7.33 10.29
C ASP A 166 -1.94 6.19 9.53
N GLY A 167 -1.43 5.84 8.34
CA GLY A 167 -1.92 4.73 7.54
C GLY A 167 -1.72 3.38 8.23
N ILE A 168 -0.49 3.11 8.68
CA ILE A 168 -0.16 1.87 9.39
C ILE A 168 -0.94 1.72 10.70
N ARG A 169 -1.30 2.82 11.37
CA ARG A 169 -2.12 2.78 12.59
C ARG A 169 -3.52 2.18 12.38
N LEU A 170 -4.01 2.12 11.14
CA LEU A 170 -5.24 1.41 10.79
C LEU A 170 -5.10 -0.10 10.94
N ILE A 171 -3.89 -0.64 10.94
CA ILE A 171 -3.64 -2.08 10.90
C ILE A 171 -2.66 -2.59 11.97
N SER A 172 -1.99 -1.69 12.70
CA SER A 172 -1.03 -2.03 13.75
C SER A 172 -1.03 -0.98 14.88
N ASP A 173 -0.78 -1.41 16.11
CA ASP A 173 -0.61 -0.56 17.30
C ASP A 173 0.87 -0.26 17.62
N LYS A 174 1.80 -0.86 16.87
CA LYS A 174 3.24 -0.63 17.02
C LYS A 174 3.60 0.84 16.77
N LYS A 175 4.59 1.33 17.51
CA LYS A 175 5.21 2.64 17.25
C LYS A 175 6.12 2.53 16.03
N LEU A 176 5.53 2.65 14.85
CA LEU A 176 6.17 2.33 13.56
C LEU A 176 7.63 2.79 13.45
N TRP A 177 7.91 4.08 13.70
CA TRP A 177 9.25 4.64 13.50
C TRP A 177 10.27 4.17 14.55
N ASP A 178 9.83 3.81 15.75
CA ASP A 178 10.70 3.21 16.77
C ASP A 178 11.15 1.81 16.31
N GLU A 179 10.20 1.02 15.78
CA GLU A 179 10.46 -0.32 15.26
C GLU A 179 11.31 -0.29 13.98
N VAL A 180 11.02 0.62 13.05
CA VAL A 180 11.82 0.83 11.84
C VAL A 180 13.24 1.27 12.21
N GLY A 181 13.39 2.20 13.15
CA GLY A 181 14.70 2.60 13.66
C GLY A 181 15.48 1.41 14.23
N ALA A 182 14.83 0.56 15.03
CA ALA A 182 15.45 -0.65 15.57
C ALA A 182 15.90 -1.61 14.46
N GLN A 183 15.06 -1.87 13.45
CA GLN A 183 15.40 -2.71 12.31
C GLN A 183 16.56 -2.16 11.46
N MET A 184 16.64 -0.84 11.32
CA MET A 184 17.73 -0.17 10.60
C MET A 184 19.02 -0.01 11.44
N GLY A 185 19.10 -0.63 12.64
CA GLY A 185 20.26 -0.53 13.53
C GLY A 185 20.43 0.84 14.19
N LYS A 186 19.36 1.64 14.20
CA LYS A 186 19.29 3.06 14.60
C LYS A 186 18.16 3.29 15.64
N PRO A 187 18.20 2.65 16.82
CA PRO A 187 17.07 2.65 17.76
C PRO A 187 16.97 3.93 18.61
N LYS A 188 17.95 4.84 18.57
CA LYS A 188 17.91 6.05 19.40
C LYS A 188 16.97 7.08 18.80
N SER A 189 16.32 7.88 19.64
CA SER A 189 15.36 8.90 19.21
C SER A 189 15.93 9.89 18.20
N GLU A 190 17.20 10.26 18.32
CA GLU A 190 17.87 11.14 17.35
C GLU A 190 18.07 10.45 15.99
N ASP A 191 18.42 9.16 15.98
CA ASP A 191 18.58 8.40 14.73
C ASP A 191 17.22 8.21 14.04
N ILE A 192 16.17 7.92 14.82
CA ILE A 192 14.79 7.82 14.31
C ILE A 192 14.34 9.15 13.70
N LYS A 193 14.67 10.26 14.34
CA LYS A 193 14.38 11.60 13.82
C LYS A 193 15.10 11.82 12.48
N GLN A 194 16.37 11.45 12.36
CA GLN A 194 17.13 11.55 11.11
C GLN A 194 16.54 10.67 10.00
N ILE A 195 16.05 9.46 10.30
CA ILE A 195 15.35 8.61 9.32
C ILE A 195 14.11 9.33 8.79
N LYS A 196 13.28 9.90 9.69
CA LYS A 196 12.09 10.65 9.29
C LYS A 196 12.44 11.87 8.44
N GLU A 197 13.45 12.65 8.85
CA GLU A 197 13.91 13.83 8.12
C GLU A 197 14.45 13.47 6.74
N GLN A 198 15.26 12.41 6.62
CA GLN A 198 15.77 11.93 5.34
C GLN A 198 14.63 11.53 4.39
N LEU A 199 13.62 10.81 4.89
CA LEU A 199 12.44 10.48 4.09
C LEU A 199 11.69 11.74 3.65
N SER A 200 11.48 12.69 4.57
CA SER A 200 10.82 13.96 4.24
C SER A 200 11.56 14.75 3.17
N PHE A 201 12.90 14.84 3.24
CA PHE A 201 13.71 15.51 2.22
C PHE A 201 13.58 14.85 0.84
N ILE A 202 13.53 13.52 0.78
CA ILE A 202 13.32 12.79 -0.48
C ILE A 202 11.94 13.11 -1.07
N VAL A 203 10.90 13.13 -0.24
CA VAL A 203 9.54 13.45 -0.66
C VAL A 203 9.42 14.91 -1.11
N GLU A 204 10.05 15.85 -0.39
CA GLU A 204 10.12 17.26 -0.79
C GLU A 204 10.84 17.44 -2.12
N ARG A 205 11.97 16.75 -2.34
CA ARG A 205 12.68 16.77 -3.62
C ARG A 205 11.79 16.27 -4.76
N ARG A 206 11.03 15.20 -4.53
CA ARG A 206 10.02 14.68 -5.48
C ARG A 206 8.90 15.68 -5.74
N ASN A 207 8.43 16.40 -4.70
CA ASN A 207 7.38 17.42 -4.86
C ASN A 207 7.86 18.60 -5.71
N LYS A 208 9.10 19.05 -5.53
CA LYS A 208 9.71 20.07 -6.40
C LYS A 208 9.71 19.63 -7.86
N ILE A 209 10.06 18.37 -8.15
CA ILE A 209 10.03 17.82 -9.51
C ILE A 209 8.60 17.77 -10.05
N ALA A 210 7.66 17.20 -9.29
CA ALA A 210 6.32 16.90 -9.77
C ALA A 210 5.39 18.12 -9.84
N HIS A 211 5.56 19.10 -8.94
CA HIS A 211 4.63 20.22 -8.77
C HIS A 211 5.24 21.58 -9.08
N GLU A 212 6.56 21.74 -8.98
CA GLU A 212 7.25 23.03 -9.15
C GLU A 212 8.14 23.07 -10.41
N ALA A 213 7.94 22.10 -11.33
CA ALA A 213 8.75 21.92 -12.55
C ALA A 213 10.27 21.84 -12.30
N ASP A 214 10.63 21.49 -11.07
CA ASP A 214 11.97 21.46 -10.51
C ASP A 214 12.76 22.77 -10.56
N ILE A 215 12.09 23.93 -10.62
CA ILE A 215 12.77 25.22 -10.75
C ILE A 215 13.40 25.64 -9.41
N ASP A 216 14.67 26.05 -9.43
CA ASP A 216 15.35 26.64 -8.28
C ASP A 216 15.02 28.14 -8.20
N PRO A 217 14.30 28.60 -7.15
CA PRO A 217 13.91 30.00 -7.01
C PRO A 217 15.07 30.92 -6.62
N SER A 218 16.25 30.36 -6.29
CA SER A 218 17.44 31.12 -5.89
C SER A 218 18.11 31.83 -7.07
N TYR A 219 17.81 31.42 -8.31
CA TYR A 219 18.34 31.97 -9.55
C TYR A 219 17.22 32.60 -10.40
N ASN A 220 17.58 33.16 -11.57
CA ASN A 220 16.57 33.59 -12.55
C ASN A 220 15.72 32.39 -13.01
N ILE A 221 14.45 32.64 -13.34
CA ILE A 221 13.52 31.61 -13.86
C ILE A 221 14.19 30.85 -15.01
N GLY A 222 14.33 29.53 -14.86
CA GLY A 222 14.85 28.64 -15.90
C GLY A 222 15.82 27.57 -15.40
N GLU A 223 16.56 27.85 -14.32
CA GLU A 223 17.48 26.87 -13.72
C GLU A 223 16.72 25.88 -12.84
N ARG A 224 17.09 24.59 -12.95
CA ARG A 224 16.50 23.51 -12.16
C ARG A 224 17.42 23.12 -11.01
N TRP A 225 16.84 22.58 -9.93
CA TRP A 225 17.62 22.00 -8.84
C TRP A 225 18.58 20.92 -9.38
N PRO A 226 19.85 20.89 -8.91
CA PRO A 226 20.81 19.88 -9.32
C PRO A 226 20.33 18.48 -8.92
N ILE A 227 20.76 17.49 -9.71
CA ILE A 227 20.52 16.08 -9.48
C ILE A 227 21.62 15.28 -10.17
N ASP A 228 22.14 14.28 -9.49
CA ASP A 228 23.12 13.34 -10.01
C ASP A 228 22.74 11.90 -9.65
N GLU A 229 23.52 10.96 -10.17
CA GLU A 229 23.30 9.53 -9.99
C GLU A 229 23.35 9.10 -8.53
N ASP A 230 24.28 9.64 -7.75
CA ASP A 230 24.54 9.24 -6.37
C ASP A 230 23.38 9.68 -5.49
N MET A 231 22.91 10.93 -5.65
CA MET A 231 21.72 11.45 -4.97
C MET A 231 20.48 10.57 -5.18
N VAL A 232 20.25 10.11 -6.41
CA VAL A 232 19.07 9.26 -6.71
C VAL A 232 19.29 7.83 -6.20
N ASN A 233 20.47 7.25 -6.36
CA ASN A 233 20.77 5.92 -5.83
C ASN A 233 20.63 5.88 -4.30
N ASP A 234 21.15 6.89 -3.60
CA ASP A 234 21.03 6.99 -2.14
C ASP A 234 19.57 7.11 -1.69
N ALA A 235 18.77 7.91 -2.40
CA ALA A 235 17.33 8.01 -2.13
C ALA A 235 16.60 6.67 -2.35
N VAL A 236 16.93 5.95 -3.43
CA VAL A 236 16.34 4.64 -3.75
C VAL A 236 16.73 3.59 -2.72
N ASN A 237 18.02 3.49 -2.38
CA ASN A 237 18.54 2.57 -1.36
C ASN A 237 17.88 2.83 -0.01
N PHE A 238 17.71 4.10 0.35
CA PHE A 238 17.05 4.48 1.59
C PHE A 238 15.56 4.11 1.59
N ILE A 239 14.83 4.37 0.50
CA ILE A 239 13.42 3.98 0.37
C ILE A 239 13.24 2.46 0.47
N GLU A 240 14.09 1.68 -0.20
CA GLU A 240 14.09 0.21 -0.07
C GLU A 240 14.30 -0.22 1.39
N GLY A 241 15.32 0.32 2.06
CA GLY A 241 15.59 0.00 3.46
C GLY A 241 14.43 0.33 4.40
N VAL A 242 13.73 1.45 4.16
CA VAL A 242 12.51 1.81 4.90
C VAL A 242 11.37 0.83 4.62
N VAL A 243 11.11 0.48 3.36
CA VAL A 243 10.03 -0.44 2.99
C VAL A 243 10.27 -1.85 3.55
N ASP A 244 11.49 -2.36 3.42
CA ASP A 244 11.89 -3.66 3.98
C ASP A 244 11.71 -3.66 5.51
N SER A 245 12.15 -2.59 6.18
CA SER A 245 11.96 -2.45 7.63
C SER A 245 10.49 -2.42 8.01
N ILE A 246 9.66 -1.64 7.31
CA ILE A 246 8.20 -1.62 7.53
C ILE A 246 7.60 -3.02 7.31
N HIS A 247 8.06 -3.75 6.29
CA HIS A 247 7.59 -5.10 6.02
C HIS A 247 7.87 -6.05 7.19
N GLN A 248 9.12 -6.11 7.67
CA GLN A 248 9.53 -6.96 8.79
C GLN A 248 8.86 -6.56 10.11
N VAL A 249 8.50 -5.29 10.27
CA VAL A 249 7.76 -4.83 11.46
C VAL A 249 6.31 -5.33 11.44
N LEU A 250 5.70 -5.50 10.27
CA LEU A 250 4.28 -5.83 10.15
C LEU A 250 3.99 -7.33 9.97
N PHE A 251 4.98 -8.12 9.54
CA PHE A 251 4.86 -9.52 9.14
C PHE A 251 6.06 -10.33 9.62
#